data_AF-A0A7K0YJY9-F1
#
_entry.id   AF-A0A7K0YJY9-F1
#
_cell.length_a   1.000
_cell.length_b   1.000
_cell.length_c   1.000
_cell.angle_alpha   90.00
_cell.angle_beta   90.00
_cell.angle_gamma   90.00
#
_symmetry.space_group_name_H-M   'P 1'
#
loop_
_entity.id
_entity.type
_entity.pdbx_description
1 polymer ?
#
loop_
_entity_poly.entity_id
_entity_poly.type
_entity_poly.pdbx_seq_one_letter_code
_entity_poly.pdbx_strand_id
1 'polypeptide(L)' 'QVKNSSGEVVGETTSGTFSPTLQKGIALALLSPDVAAGDTLLIDVRGRDLEVVVTKPPFVDSTTK' A
#
# COMPACT_ATOMS: atom_id res chain seq x y z
N GLN A 1 -7.62 -4.70 -5.07
CA GLN A 1 -6.50 -5.34 -5.81
C GLN A 1 -5.39 -4.32 -5.96
N VAL A 2 -4.13 -4.76 -6.04
CA VAL A 2 -2.97 -3.89 -6.28
C VAL A 2 -2.51 -4.09 -7.71
N LYS A 3 -2.33 -3.00 -8.45
CA LYS A 3 -1.98 -2.97 -9.87
C LYS A 3 -0.69 -2.17 -10.10
N ASN A 4 0.06 -2.52 -11.14
CA ASN A 4 1.19 -1.69 -11.62
C ASN A 4 0.69 -0.57 -12.56
N SER A 5 1.61 0.25 -13.07
CA SER A 5 1.31 1.33 -14.02
C SER A 5 0.72 0.86 -15.34
N SER A 6 0.95 -0.41 -15.71
CA SER A 6 0.39 -1.05 -16.91
C SER A 6 -1.01 -1.62 -16.69
N GLY A 7 -1.54 -1.53 -15.46
CA GLY A 7 -2.86 -2.05 -15.07
C GLY A 7 -2.87 -3.55 -14.72
N GLU A 8 -1.72 -4.21 -14.71
CA GLU A 8 -1.60 -5.62 -14.35
C GLU A 8 -1.70 -5.79 -12.84
N VAL A 9 -2.42 -6.82 -12.39
CA VAL A 9 -2.56 -7.11 -10.95
C VAL A 9 -1.28 -7.73 -10.42
N VAL A 10 -0.64 -7.05 -9.47
CA VAL A 10 0.63 -7.44 -8.83
C VAL A 10 0.46 -7.80 -7.36
N GLY A 11 -0.78 -7.88 -6.87
CA GLY A 11 -1.06 -8.28 -5.50
C GLY A 11 -2.47 -7.99 -5.02
N GLU A 12 -2.68 -8.21 -3.73
CA GLU A 12 -3.96 -8.06 -3.06
C GLU A 12 -3.81 -7.36 -1.70
N THR A 13 -4.65 -6.35 -1.48
CA THR A 13 -4.76 -5.66 -0.19
C THR A 13 -5.47 -6.56 0.82
N THR A 14 -4.83 -6.85 1.96
CA THR A 14 -5.40 -7.70 3.02
C THR A 14 -6.07 -6.87 4.12
N SER A 15 -5.50 -5.71 4.43
CA SER A 15 -6.05 -4.77 5.40
C SER A 15 -5.75 -3.34 4.98
N GLY A 16 -6.62 -2.41 5.35
CA GLY A 16 -6.46 -1.00 5.03
C GLY A 16 -7.29 -0.13 5.96
N THR A 17 -6.73 1.01 6.35
CA THR A 17 -7.42 1.98 7.19
C THR A 17 -6.88 3.38 6.93
N PHE A 18 -7.60 4.39 7.41
CA PHE A 18 -7.06 5.74 7.52
C PHE A 18 -6.21 5.83 8.79
N SER A 19 -4.97 6.29 8.68
CA SER A 19 -4.11 6.58 9.84
C SER A 19 -4.35 8.02 10.30
N PRO A 20 -4.90 8.25 11.52
CA PRO A 20 -5.07 9.61 12.04
C PRO A 20 -3.73 10.30 12.27
N THR A 21 -2.72 9.56 12.73
CA THR A 21 -1.37 10.09 13.01
C THR A 21 -0.67 10.59 11.75
N LEU A 22 -0.80 9.84 10.65
CA LEU A 22 -0.15 10.18 9.39
C LEU A 22 -1.04 11.01 8.45
N GLN A 23 -2.30 11.23 8.84
CA GLN A 23 -3.35 11.86 8.04
C GLN A 23 -3.44 11.33 6.59
N LYS A 24 -3.18 10.03 6.41
CA LYS A 24 -3.16 9.36 5.09
C LYS A 24 -3.71 7.94 5.19
N GLY A 25 -4.18 7.41 4.05
CA GLY A 25 -4.53 6.00 3.93
C GLY A 25 -3.28 5.13 4.04
N ILE A 26 -3.37 4.06 4.83
CA ILE A 26 -2.34 3.02 4.93
C ILE A 26 -2.98 1.65 4.74
N ALA A 27 -2.20 0.71 4.20
CA ALA A 27 -2.67 -0.62 3.93
C ALA A 27 -1.53 -1.63 4.00
N LEU A 28 -1.90 -2.89 4.25
CA LEU A 28 -1.05 -4.04 4.03
C LEU A 28 -1.57 -4.82 2.83
N ALA A 29 -0.64 -5.33 2.04
CA ALA A 29 -0.94 -6.12 0.85
C ALA A 29 0.06 -7.26 0.72
N LEU A 30 -0.40 -8.38 0.17
CA LEU A 30 0.46 -9.43 -0.35
C LEU A 30 0.82 -9.07 -1.79
N LEU A 31 2.11 -8.92 -2.07
CA LEU A 31 2.62 -8.44 -3.36
C LEU A 31 3.48 -9.51 -4.03
N SER A 32 3.56 -9.45 -5.37
CA SER A 32 4.50 -10.25 -6.14
C SER A 32 5.95 -9.97 -5.72
N PRO A 33 6.86 -10.97 -5.81
CA PRO A 33 8.27 -10.81 -5.41
C PRO A 33 9.03 -9.73 -6.19
N ASP A 34 8.56 -9.41 -7.39
CA ASP A 34 9.18 -8.43 -8.29
C ASP A 34 8.94 -6.98 -7.88
N VAL A 35 8.05 -6.75 -6.90
CA VAL A 35 7.73 -5.42 -6.37
C VAL A 35 8.70 -5.04 -5.25
N ALA A 36 9.38 -3.91 -5.41
CA ALA A 36 10.34 -3.40 -4.45
C ALA A 36 9.75 -2.31 -3.55
N ALA A 37 10.40 -2.08 -2.41
CA ALA A 37 10.11 -0.91 -1.59
C ALA A 37 10.53 0.37 -2.34
N GLY A 38 9.66 1.38 -2.35
CA GLY A 38 9.80 2.60 -3.13
C GLY A 38 8.96 2.61 -4.40
N ASP A 39 8.47 1.46 -4.86
CA ASP A 39 7.67 1.38 -6.08
C ASP A 39 6.32 2.10 -5.92
N THR A 40 5.91 2.74 -7.00
CA THR A 40 4.59 3.36 -7.13
C THR A 40 3.63 2.37 -7.77
N LEU A 41 2.52 2.10 -7.09
CA LEU A 41 1.47 1.17 -7.52
C LEU A 41 0.09 1.85 -7.48
N LEU A 42 -0.91 1.18 -8.02
CA LEU A 42 -2.31 1.59 -8.00
C LEU A 42 -3.12 0.62 -7.15
N ILE A 43 -3.91 1.13 -6.21
CA ILE A 43 -4.88 0.33 -5.46
C ILE A 43 -6.29 0.76 -5.88
N ASP A 44 -7.11 -0.22 -6.24
CA ASP A 44 -8.54 0.02 -6.42
C ASP A 44 -9.23 0.14 -5.06
N VAL A 45 -9.71 1.35 -4.76
CA VAL A 45 -10.52 1.66 -3.59
C VAL A 45 -11.91 2.09 -4.04
N ARG A 46 -12.88 1.18 -3.93
CA ARG A 46 -14.30 1.41 -4.29
C ARG A 46 -14.49 1.85 -5.75
N GLY A 47 -13.76 1.25 -6.68
CA GLY A 47 -13.83 1.53 -8.11
C GLY A 47 -12.98 2.73 -8.55
N ARG A 48 -12.04 3.17 -7.71
CA ARG A 48 -11.12 4.28 -8.01
C ARG A 48 -9.69 3.83 -7.81
N ASP A 49 -8.86 4.02 -8.82
CA ASP A 49 -7.44 3.76 -8.73
C ASP A 49 -6.76 4.91 -7.98
N LEU A 50 -6.14 4.58 -6.85
CA LEU A 50 -5.36 5.49 -6.04
C LEU A 50 -3.89 5.10 -6.09
N GLU A 51 -3.04 6.09 -6.33
CA GLU A 51 -1.59 5.92 -6.30
C GLU A 51 -1.10 5.69 -4.86
N VAL A 52 -0.23 4.70 -4.69
CA VAL A 52 0.40 4.35 -3.42
C VAL A 52 1.88 4.06 -3.61
N VAL A 53 2.65 4.22 -2.54
CA VAL A 53 4.09 3.88 -2.51
C VAL A 53 4.31 2.71 -1.58
N VAL A 54 5.03 1.70 -2.06
CA VAL A 54 5.41 0.54 -1.25
C VAL A 54 6.45 0.99 -0.21
N THR A 55 6.11 0.91 1.07
CA THR A 55 7.03 1.27 2.17
C THR A 55 7.25 0.08 3.10
N LYS A 56 8.43 0.01 3.69
CA LYS A 56 8.71 -0.95 4.76
C LYS A 56 8.02 -0.50 6.05
N PRO A 57 7.46 -1.44 6.84
CA PRO A 57 6.99 -1.14 8.19
C PRO A 57 8.18 -0.86 9.13
N PRO A 58 7.95 -0.20 10.28
CA PRO A 58 6.66 0.31 10.73
C PRO A 58 6.28 1.64 10.03
N PHE A 59 4.97 1.91 9.90
CA PHE A 59 4.49 3.14 9.26
C PHE A 59 4.69 4.40 10.12
N VAL A 60 4.88 4.22 11.43
CA VAL A 60 5.17 5.26 12.42
C VAL A 60 6.24 4.73 13.37
N ASP A 61 6.97 5.62 14.04
CA ASP A 61 8.02 5.22 14.98
C ASP A 61 7.45 4.35 16.10
N SER A 62 8.02 3.17 16.26
CA SER A 62 7.66 2.26 17.35
C SER A 62 8.38 2.72 18.63
N THR A 63 7.62 3.34 19.53
CA THR A 63 8.10 3.61 20.90
C THR A 63 7.57 2.54 21.83
N THR A 64 8.45 1.65 22.28
CA THR A 64 8.15 0.71 23.36
C THR A 64 8.62 1.32 24.67
N LYS A 65 7.78 1.30 25.70
CA LYS A 65 8.14 1.76 27.05
C LYS A 65 8.86 0.66 27.82
#